data_AF-A0A3B9P425-F1
#
_entry.id   AF-A0A3B9P425-F1
#
_cell.length_a   1.000
_cell.length_b   1.000
_cell.length_c   1.000
_cell.angle_alpha   90.00
_cell.angle_beta   90.00
_cell.angle_gamma   90.00
#
_symmetry.space_group_name_H-M   'P 1'
#
loop_
_entity.id
_entity.type
_entity.pdbx_description
1 polymer ?
#
loop_
_entity_poly.entity_id
_entity_poly.type
_entity_poly.pdbx_seq_one_letter_code
_entity_poly.pdbx_strand_id
1 'polypeptide(L)'
;MVLAIPVQAQEEMGGIALKYPFLDTSANHLQFFGSEKGMEKFYEKLDRAIFEQDGKVNVVHMGGSHVQGGTLSHTLRSQLGQLAPSLNIERGFFFPHRLANTNMPGNIYVKKIGTWEGCRNSIPRNNCPWGFSGIDAITRDIEAGFELQSFREADEAYGFTELRLFEHSSSNTMLPVGAPAPDSVVVDTVAGVRRWFYKELQDSVAVRFEAAEDEEPQYILQGMQMVREEAGLVYHALGVNGAATKS
;
A
#
# COMPACT_ATOMS: atom_id res chain seq x y z
N MET A 1 30.06 -19.12 -0.34
CA MET A 1 30.28 -18.19 -1.47
C MET A 1 29.37 -17.01 -1.23
N VAL A 2 29.89 -15.92 -0.66
CA VAL A 2 29.11 -14.71 -0.36
C VAL A 2 28.97 -13.96 -1.69
N LEU A 3 27.77 -13.97 -2.26
CA LEU A 3 27.45 -13.13 -3.41
C LEU A 3 27.32 -11.69 -2.90
N ALA A 4 28.37 -10.90 -3.12
CA ALA A 4 28.30 -9.46 -2.96
C ALA A 4 27.39 -8.90 -4.06
N ILE A 5 26.17 -8.50 -3.68
CA ILE A 5 25.31 -7.70 -4.55
C ILE A 5 26.02 -6.34 -4.70
N PRO A 6 26.32 -5.88 -5.92
CA PRO A 6 26.88 -4.55 -6.10
C PRO A 6 25.83 -3.54 -5.65
N VAL A 7 26.12 -2.85 -4.54
CA VAL A 7 25.46 -1.59 -4.22
C VAL A 7 25.83 -0.64 -5.36
N GLN A 8 24.91 -0.39 -6.28
CA GLN A 8 25.10 0.71 -7.22
C GLN A 8 25.04 1.98 -6.39
N ALA A 9 26.20 2.58 -6.14
CA ALA A 9 26.27 3.92 -5.60
C ALA A 9 25.46 4.84 -6.52
N GLN A 10 24.59 5.67 -5.95
CA GLN A 10 23.94 6.73 -6.70
C GLN A 10 25.02 7.56 -7.43
N GLU A 11 24.78 7.95 -8.68
CA GLU A 11 25.68 8.86 -9.40
C GLU A 11 25.95 10.06 -8.48
N GLU A 12 27.23 10.33 -8.22
CA GLU A 12 27.64 11.44 -7.36
C GLU A 12 27.04 12.74 -7.93
N MET A 13 26.58 13.65 -7.07
CA MET A 13 25.86 14.87 -7.51
C MET A 13 26.64 15.70 -8.54
N GLY A 14 27.98 15.67 -8.49
CA GLY A 14 28.83 16.28 -9.50
C GLY A 14 28.68 15.66 -10.89
N GLY A 15 28.54 14.34 -10.97
CA GLY A 15 28.28 13.62 -12.23
C GLY A 15 26.91 13.96 -12.82
N ILE A 16 25.88 14.09 -11.98
CA ILE A 16 24.53 14.50 -12.40
C ILE A 16 24.53 15.94 -12.92
N ALA A 17 25.22 16.86 -12.23
CA ALA A 17 25.34 18.25 -12.66
C ALA A 17 26.03 18.40 -14.02
N LEU A 18 27.07 17.60 -14.27
CA LEU A 18 27.78 17.58 -15.57
C LEU A 18 26.91 17.03 -16.70
N LYS A 19 26.15 15.97 -16.43
CA LYS A 19 25.28 15.29 -17.39
C LYS A 19 24.02 16.10 -17.72
N TYR A 20 23.50 16.82 -16.74
CA TYR A 20 22.29 17.63 -16.84
C TYR A 20 22.56 19.06 -16.35
N PRO A 21 23.21 19.90 -17.18
CA PRO A 21 23.63 21.26 -16.79
C PRO A 21 22.47 22.23 -16.50
N PHE A 22 21.22 21.82 -16.77
CA PHE A 22 20.02 22.58 -16.42
C PHE A 22 19.53 22.33 -14.98
N LEU A 23 20.09 21.35 -14.26
CA LEU A 23 19.74 21.07 -12.88
C LEU A 23 20.54 21.96 -11.92
N ASP A 24 19.83 22.68 -11.04
CA ASP A 24 20.46 23.32 -9.90
C ASP A 24 20.65 22.30 -8.77
N THR A 25 21.81 21.66 -8.76
CA THR A 25 22.16 20.68 -7.72
C THR A 25 22.42 21.32 -6.35
N SER A 26 22.61 22.64 -6.27
CA SER A 26 22.75 23.33 -4.98
C SER A 26 21.44 23.33 -4.17
N ALA A 27 20.30 23.23 -4.86
CA ALA A 27 18.99 23.11 -4.25
C ALA A 27 18.66 21.70 -3.73
N ASN A 28 19.55 20.71 -3.90
CA ASN A 28 19.34 19.33 -3.44
C ASN A 28 19.62 19.17 -1.94
N HIS A 29 18.85 19.88 -1.11
CA HIS A 29 18.89 19.76 0.34
C HIS A 29 17.47 19.89 0.91
N LEU A 30 17.22 19.24 2.05
CA LEU A 30 15.97 19.43 2.77
C LEU A 30 16.02 20.76 3.52
N GLN A 31 14.97 21.56 3.37
CA GLN A 31 14.79 22.80 4.12
C GLN A 31 13.72 22.60 5.19
N PHE A 32 14.04 22.96 6.43
CA PHE A 32 13.14 22.85 7.56
C PHE A 32 12.71 24.24 8.01
N PHE A 33 11.43 24.55 7.85
CA PHE A 33 10.85 25.81 8.31
C PHE A 33 10.28 25.64 9.72
N GLY A 34 10.66 26.52 10.65
CA GLY A 34 10.14 26.56 12.01
C GLY A 34 10.80 25.59 13.00
N SER A 35 10.81 24.27 12.73
CA SER A 35 11.42 23.28 13.64
C SER A 35 11.82 21.99 12.93
N GLU A 36 12.95 21.41 13.36
CA GLU A 36 13.47 20.13 12.86
C GLU A 36 13.01 18.91 13.68
N LYS A 37 12.33 19.13 14.82
CA LYS A 37 11.94 18.06 15.78
C LYS A 37 11.17 16.91 15.16
N GLY A 38 10.34 17.18 14.15
CA GLY A 38 9.61 16.14 13.44
C GLY A 38 10.53 15.23 12.64
N MET A 39 11.54 15.81 12.00
CA MET A 39 12.53 15.07 11.23
C MET A 39 13.54 14.36 12.12
N GLU A 40 13.99 15.00 13.22
CA GLU A 40 14.83 14.35 14.24
C GLU A 40 14.18 13.06 14.75
N LYS A 41 12.89 13.10 15.11
CA LYS A 41 12.15 11.89 15.53
C LYS A 41 12.01 10.84 14.43
N PHE A 42 11.94 11.26 13.17
CA PHE A 42 11.93 10.35 12.04
C PHE A 42 13.29 9.63 11.93
N TYR A 43 14.40 10.36 12.04
CA TYR A 43 15.75 9.80 12.04
C TYR A 43 15.98 8.87 13.24
N GLU A 44 15.59 9.27 14.45
CA GLU A 44 15.68 8.41 15.64
C GLU A 44 14.93 7.08 15.45
N LYS A 45 13.71 7.12 14.88
CA LYS A 45 12.96 5.90 14.59
C LYS A 45 13.60 5.05 13.50
N LEU A 46 14.19 5.69 12.49
CA LEU A 46 14.88 5.00 11.41
C LEU A 46 16.16 4.33 11.91
N ASP A 47 16.93 5.00 12.76
CA ASP A 47 18.13 4.45 13.39
C ASP A 47 17.79 3.23 14.23
N ARG A 48 16.73 3.29 15.05
CA ARG A 48 16.27 2.12 15.82
C ARG A 48 15.83 0.97 14.92
N ALA A 49 15.11 1.26 13.84
CA ALA A 49 14.69 0.22 12.89
C ALA A 49 15.89 -0.43 12.17
N ILE A 50 16.94 0.33 11.85
CA ILE A 50 18.13 -0.14 11.13
C ILE A 50 19.10 -0.87 12.06
N PHE A 51 19.47 -0.25 13.18
CA PHE A 51 20.57 -0.71 14.05
C PHE A 51 20.10 -1.60 15.20
N GLU A 52 18.89 -1.37 15.72
CA GLU A 52 18.33 -2.13 16.84
C GLU A 52 17.31 -3.19 16.39
N GLN A 53 16.91 -3.16 15.11
CA GLN A 53 15.82 -3.98 14.56
C GLN A 53 14.53 -3.83 15.40
N ASP A 54 14.24 -2.60 15.82
CA ASP A 54 13.12 -2.28 16.69
C ASP A 54 12.18 -1.25 16.07
N GLY A 55 10.89 -1.57 16.12
CA GLY A 55 9.80 -0.70 15.67
C GLY A 55 9.63 -0.60 14.15
N LYS A 56 8.61 0.17 13.76
CA LYS A 56 8.28 0.44 12.36
C LYS A 56 8.25 1.93 12.06
N VAL A 57 8.89 2.30 10.95
CA VAL A 57 8.78 3.63 10.35
C VAL A 57 7.72 3.60 9.27
N ASN A 58 6.64 4.36 9.43
CA ASN A 58 5.54 4.39 8.46
C ASN A 58 5.62 5.69 7.65
N VAL A 59 5.72 5.57 6.33
CA VAL A 59 5.71 6.68 5.38
C VAL A 59 4.39 6.66 4.62
N VAL A 60 3.60 7.71 4.73
CA VAL A 60 2.30 7.83 4.04
C VAL A 60 2.43 8.82 2.89
N HIS A 61 2.27 8.32 1.67
CA HIS A 61 2.31 9.13 0.45
C HIS A 61 0.92 9.20 -0.17
N MET A 62 0.30 10.38 -0.07
CA MET A 62 -0.98 10.69 -0.68
C MET A 62 -0.81 11.51 -1.94
N GLY A 63 -1.58 11.22 -2.98
CA GLY A 63 -1.56 12.07 -4.17
C GLY A 63 -2.53 11.62 -5.26
N GLY A 64 -2.32 12.21 -6.44
CA GLY A 64 -3.14 11.95 -7.62
C GLY A 64 -2.64 10.77 -8.45
N SER A 65 -2.57 10.98 -9.76
CA SER A 65 -2.19 9.93 -10.72
C SER A 65 -0.75 9.45 -10.63
N HIS A 66 0.18 10.28 -10.18
CA HIS A 66 1.59 9.89 -10.00
C HIS A 66 1.77 8.88 -8.85
N VAL A 67 0.95 8.98 -7.79
CA VAL A 67 0.92 7.99 -6.70
C VAL A 67 0.16 6.75 -7.13
N GLN A 68 -1.00 6.92 -7.79
CA GLN A 68 -1.81 5.79 -8.25
C GLN A 68 -1.08 4.94 -9.31
N GLY A 69 -0.32 5.59 -10.21
CA GLY A 69 0.50 4.90 -11.21
C GLY A 69 1.61 4.05 -10.60
N GLY A 70 1.99 4.33 -9.35
CA GLY A 70 2.84 3.47 -8.54
C GLY A 70 4.34 3.53 -8.84
N THR A 71 4.78 4.04 -10.00
CA THR A 71 6.21 4.14 -10.33
C THR A 71 6.98 4.95 -9.28
N LEU A 72 6.55 6.18 -9.00
CA LEU A 72 7.22 7.05 -8.02
C LEU A 72 7.26 6.41 -6.62
N SER A 73 6.11 5.97 -6.12
CA SER A 73 5.99 5.34 -4.80
C SER A 73 6.82 4.06 -4.70
N HIS A 74 6.87 3.27 -5.77
CA HIS A 74 7.69 2.06 -5.81
C HIS A 74 9.19 2.39 -5.81
N THR A 75 9.64 3.35 -6.63
CA THR A 75 11.03 3.79 -6.65
C THR A 75 11.46 4.32 -5.29
N LEU A 76 10.67 5.18 -4.67
CA LEU A 76 10.96 5.71 -3.33
C LEU A 76 11.06 4.60 -2.29
N ARG A 77 10.09 3.68 -2.26
CA ARG A 77 10.11 2.52 -1.37
C ARG A 77 11.34 1.63 -1.59
N SER A 78 11.68 1.32 -2.84
CA SER A 78 12.85 0.49 -3.16
C SER A 78 14.15 1.16 -2.79
N GLN A 79 14.30 2.47 -3.03
CA GLN A 79 15.48 3.25 -2.66
C GLN A 79 15.63 3.38 -1.15
N LEU A 80 14.54 3.62 -0.41
CA LEU A 80 14.56 3.60 1.06
C LEU A 80 14.99 2.23 1.60
N GLY A 81 14.63 1.14 0.91
CA GLY A 81 15.11 -0.20 1.23
C GLY A 81 16.59 -0.45 1.02
N GLN A 82 17.29 0.42 0.30
CA GLN A 82 18.72 0.32 0.08
C GLN A 82 19.54 1.06 1.14
N LEU A 83 18.88 1.73 2.09
CA LEU A 83 19.57 2.45 3.18
C LEU A 83 20.40 1.52 4.06
N ALA A 84 19.95 0.28 4.28
CA ALA A 84 20.71 -0.74 4.99
C ALA A 84 20.33 -2.15 4.49
N PRO A 85 21.28 -3.10 4.37
CA PRO A 85 21.00 -4.46 3.90
C PRO A 85 19.97 -5.23 4.75
N SER A 86 19.90 -4.95 6.05
CA SER A 86 18.99 -5.59 7.01
C SER A 86 17.65 -4.88 7.14
N LEU A 87 17.44 -3.73 6.47
CA LEU A 87 16.21 -2.97 6.59
C LEU A 87 15.07 -3.67 5.84
N ASN A 88 14.12 -4.24 6.58
CA ASN A 88 12.92 -4.78 5.98
C ASN A 88 12.06 -3.65 5.41
N ILE A 89 11.55 -3.85 4.19
CA ILE A 89 10.61 -2.94 3.54
C ILE A 89 9.32 -3.66 3.24
N GLU A 90 8.21 -3.09 3.71
CA GLU A 90 6.87 -3.58 3.43
C GLU A 90 6.16 -2.77 2.34
N ARG A 91 5.22 -3.42 1.65
CA ARG A 91 4.31 -2.79 0.70
C ARG A 91 3.41 -1.73 1.33
N GLY A 92 3.09 -1.89 2.60
CA GLY A 92 2.17 -1.02 3.31
C GLY A 92 0.74 -1.11 2.79
N PHE A 93 -0.01 -0.06 3.07
CA PHE A 93 -1.39 0.08 2.60
C PHE A 93 -1.40 0.40 1.10
N PHE A 94 -2.34 -0.20 0.39
CA PHE A 94 -2.66 0.13 -0.99
C PHE A 94 -4.13 -0.16 -1.29
N PHE A 95 -4.62 0.40 -2.39
CA PHE A 95 -5.95 0.10 -2.89
C PHE A 95 -5.87 -0.79 -4.15
N PRO A 96 -6.66 -1.88 -4.26
CA PRO A 96 -6.70 -2.73 -5.46
C PRO A 96 -7.50 -2.05 -6.59
N HIS A 97 -6.91 -1.02 -7.22
CA HIS A 97 -7.54 -0.14 -8.22
C HIS A 97 -8.24 -0.86 -9.38
N ARG A 98 -7.79 -2.07 -9.75
CA ARG A 98 -8.44 -2.87 -10.79
C ARG A 98 -9.88 -3.27 -10.43
N LEU A 99 -10.21 -3.43 -9.15
CA LEU A 99 -11.59 -3.68 -8.70
C LEU A 99 -12.47 -2.46 -8.95
N ALA A 100 -11.94 -1.26 -8.76
CA ALA A 100 -12.64 0.01 -9.05
C ALA A 100 -12.55 0.45 -10.52
N ASN A 101 -12.20 -0.46 -11.45
CA ASN A 101 -12.10 -0.20 -12.89
C ASN A 101 -11.18 0.98 -13.25
N THR A 102 -10.04 1.12 -12.57
CA THR A 102 -9.03 2.14 -12.87
C THR A 102 -7.62 1.55 -12.91
N ASN A 103 -6.63 2.33 -13.37
CA ASN A 103 -5.27 1.83 -13.57
C ASN A 103 -4.61 1.45 -12.24
N MET A 104 -3.79 0.40 -12.31
CA MET A 104 -3.10 -0.21 -11.17
C MET A 104 -1.59 -0.02 -11.35
N PRO A 105 -0.82 0.13 -10.27
CA PRO A 105 0.63 -0.07 -10.30
C PRO A 105 1.00 -1.40 -10.96
N GLY A 106 2.05 -1.40 -11.80
CA GLY A 106 2.47 -2.60 -12.54
C GLY A 106 2.98 -3.74 -11.65
N ASN A 107 3.36 -3.45 -10.41
CA ASN A 107 3.87 -4.42 -9.42
C ASN A 107 2.80 -4.91 -8.43
N ILE A 108 1.52 -4.75 -8.76
CA ILE A 108 0.43 -5.39 -8.02
C ILE A 108 -0.47 -6.12 -9.02
N TYR A 109 -0.54 -7.42 -8.86
CA TYR A 109 -1.44 -8.27 -9.59
C TYR A 109 -2.79 -8.34 -8.87
N VAL A 110 -3.85 -8.06 -9.62
CA VAL A 110 -5.23 -8.28 -9.18
C VAL A 110 -5.95 -9.01 -10.31
N LYS A 111 -6.55 -10.16 -10.02
CA LYS A 111 -7.53 -10.80 -10.90
C LYS A 111 -8.91 -10.47 -10.36
N LYS A 112 -9.71 -9.75 -11.14
CA LYS A 112 -11.07 -9.39 -10.75
C LYS A 112 -12.05 -10.48 -11.20
N ILE A 113 -12.91 -10.93 -10.29
CA ILE A 113 -13.97 -11.91 -10.54
C ILE A 113 -15.32 -11.24 -10.24
N GLY A 114 -16.32 -11.50 -11.07
CA GLY A 114 -17.65 -10.88 -10.98
C GLY A 114 -17.66 -9.39 -11.30
N THR A 115 -18.78 -8.74 -10.98
CA THR A 115 -19.00 -7.32 -11.26
C THR A 115 -18.60 -6.44 -10.08
N TRP A 116 -17.91 -5.35 -10.40
CA TRP A 116 -17.46 -4.35 -9.43
C TRP A 116 -17.65 -2.95 -9.99
N GLU A 117 -18.08 -2.04 -9.14
CA GLU A 117 -18.22 -0.61 -9.37
C GLU A 117 -17.13 0.15 -8.61
N GLY A 118 -16.55 1.15 -9.26
CA GLY A 118 -15.55 2.02 -8.63
C GLY A 118 -16.14 3.35 -8.25
N CYS A 119 -15.95 3.76 -7.00
CA CYS A 119 -16.38 5.06 -6.51
C CYS A 119 -15.19 5.86 -5.97
N ARG A 120 -14.99 7.08 -6.46
CA ARG A 120 -13.80 7.91 -6.19
C ARG A 120 -14.18 9.32 -5.80
N ASN A 121 -13.49 9.88 -4.81
CA ASN A 121 -13.66 11.26 -4.37
C ASN A 121 -13.25 12.31 -5.42
N SER A 122 -12.44 11.93 -6.40
CA SER A 122 -12.00 12.81 -7.50
C SER A 122 -13.04 13.02 -8.59
N ILE A 123 -14.15 12.29 -8.55
CA ILE A 123 -15.25 12.40 -9.50
C ILE A 123 -16.42 13.11 -8.80
N PRO A 124 -16.76 14.36 -9.17
CA PRO A 124 -17.72 15.18 -8.42
C PRO A 124 -19.12 14.58 -8.22
N ARG A 125 -19.57 13.71 -9.14
CA ARG A 125 -20.89 13.05 -9.06
C ARG A 125 -20.92 11.84 -8.13
N ASN A 126 -19.77 11.35 -7.69
CA ASN A 126 -19.70 10.19 -6.83
C ASN A 126 -20.02 10.61 -5.39
N ASN A 127 -20.79 9.79 -4.70
CA ASN A 127 -21.10 9.97 -3.29
C ASN A 127 -21.13 8.59 -2.63
N CYS A 128 -20.04 8.23 -1.97
CA CYS A 128 -19.85 6.92 -1.37
C CYS A 128 -19.21 7.09 0.00
N PRO A 129 -19.30 6.08 0.88
CA PRO A 129 -18.66 6.12 2.18
C PRO A 129 -17.15 5.90 2.01
N TRP A 130 -16.45 6.89 1.46
CA TRP A 130 -15.04 6.75 1.15
C TRP A 130 -14.25 6.43 2.41
N GLY A 131 -13.47 5.35 2.34
CA GLY A 131 -12.43 5.13 3.33
C GLY A 131 -11.29 6.13 3.18
N PHE A 132 -10.24 5.94 3.97
CA PHE A 132 -9.06 6.81 3.96
C PHE A 132 -8.31 6.85 2.62
N SER A 133 -8.50 5.85 1.75
CA SER A 133 -7.95 5.83 0.38
C SER A 133 -8.62 6.82 -0.58
N GLY A 134 -9.80 7.35 -0.25
CA GLY A 134 -10.59 8.21 -1.15
C GLY A 134 -11.19 7.47 -2.36
N ILE A 135 -11.17 6.13 -2.35
CA ILE A 135 -11.70 5.27 -3.39
C ILE A 135 -12.28 3.99 -2.79
N ASP A 136 -13.43 3.57 -3.30
CA ASP A 136 -14.11 2.34 -2.92
C ASP A 136 -14.29 1.43 -4.13
N ALA A 137 -14.25 0.12 -3.88
CA ALA A 137 -14.65 -0.91 -4.82
C ALA A 137 -15.88 -1.61 -4.24
N ILE A 138 -17.00 -1.50 -4.97
CA ILE A 138 -18.31 -1.95 -4.52
C ILE A 138 -18.74 -3.12 -5.39
N THR A 139 -19.19 -4.21 -4.78
CA THR A 139 -19.82 -5.32 -5.49
C THR A 139 -21.15 -5.69 -4.85
N ARG A 140 -22.09 -6.13 -5.69
CA ARG A 140 -23.40 -6.67 -5.31
C ARG A 140 -23.63 -8.04 -5.96
N ASP A 141 -22.56 -8.64 -6.46
CA ASP A 141 -22.56 -9.89 -7.19
C ASP A 141 -22.13 -11.00 -6.25
N ILE A 142 -22.98 -12.02 -6.11
CA ILE A 142 -22.74 -13.16 -5.20
C ILE A 142 -21.56 -14.02 -5.64
N GLU A 143 -21.18 -13.96 -6.93
CA GLU A 143 -20.03 -14.67 -7.48
C GLU A 143 -18.77 -13.78 -7.50
N ALA A 144 -18.82 -12.60 -6.89
CA ALA A 144 -17.69 -11.69 -6.86
C ALA A 144 -16.52 -12.25 -6.06
N GLY A 145 -15.33 -11.85 -6.49
CA GLY A 145 -14.09 -12.17 -5.78
C GLY A 145 -12.90 -11.52 -6.44
N PHE A 146 -11.72 -11.76 -5.88
CA PHE A 146 -10.48 -11.36 -6.48
C PHE A 146 -9.30 -12.19 -6.01
N GLU A 147 -8.28 -12.32 -6.84
CA GLU A 147 -6.96 -12.82 -6.44
C GLU A 147 -5.99 -11.63 -6.40
N LEU A 148 -5.08 -11.63 -5.43
CA LEU A 148 -4.18 -10.52 -5.17
C LEU A 148 -2.77 -11.03 -4.84
N GLN A 149 -1.77 -10.39 -5.46
CA GLN A 149 -0.36 -10.56 -5.14
C GLN A 149 0.38 -9.24 -5.38
N SER A 150 1.39 -8.91 -4.58
CA SER A 150 2.23 -7.72 -4.78
C SER A 150 3.69 -8.09 -4.86
N PHE A 151 4.42 -7.40 -5.73
CA PHE A 151 5.80 -7.70 -6.08
C PHE A 151 6.74 -6.56 -5.70
N ARG A 152 7.86 -6.91 -5.09
CA ARG A 152 9.03 -6.05 -4.88
C ARG A 152 9.82 -5.94 -6.17
N GLU A 153 10.15 -7.08 -6.77
CA GLU A 153 10.79 -7.21 -8.08
C GLU A 153 10.04 -8.30 -8.87
N ALA A 154 10.39 -8.53 -10.14
CA ALA A 154 9.66 -9.44 -11.03
C ALA A 154 9.42 -10.84 -10.42
N ASP A 155 10.37 -11.38 -9.67
CA ASP A 155 10.32 -12.72 -9.07
C ASP A 155 10.31 -12.70 -7.53
N GLU A 156 10.06 -11.54 -6.91
CA GLU A 156 10.07 -11.40 -5.44
C GLU A 156 8.76 -10.76 -4.96
N ALA A 157 7.87 -11.58 -4.37
CA ALA A 157 6.62 -11.09 -3.79
C ALA A 157 6.82 -10.47 -2.40
N TYR A 158 5.98 -9.49 -2.05
CA TYR A 158 5.85 -9.03 -0.68
C TYR A 158 5.08 -10.06 0.13
N GLY A 159 5.80 -10.84 0.93
CA GLY A 159 5.19 -11.75 1.89
C GLY A 159 4.51 -11.03 3.05
N PHE A 160 3.47 -11.64 3.61
CA PHE A 160 2.73 -11.15 4.79
C PHE A 160 2.29 -12.30 5.70
N THR A 161 2.20 -12.02 7.00
CA THR A 161 1.59 -12.90 8.01
C THR A 161 0.29 -12.31 8.55
N GLU A 162 0.02 -11.04 8.25
CA GLU A 162 -1.25 -10.38 8.52
C GLU A 162 -1.75 -9.67 7.25
N LEU A 163 -3.00 -9.93 6.88
CA LEU A 163 -3.74 -9.18 5.87
C LEU A 163 -4.83 -8.36 6.53
N ARG A 164 -4.84 -7.05 6.30
CA ARG A 164 -5.92 -6.17 6.73
C ARG A 164 -6.78 -5.79 5.54
N LEU A 165 -8.08 -6.04 5.65
CA LEU A 165 -9.09 -5.55 4.73
C LEU A 165 -9.77 -4.34 5.38
N PHE A 166 -9.68 -3.20 4.72
CA PHE A 166 -10.42 -1.99 5.12
C PHE A 166 -11.74 -2.03 4.39
N GLU A 167 -12.84 -2.07 5.15
CA GLU A 167 -14.17 -2.36 4.66
C GLU A 167 -15.18 -1.41 5.33
N HIS A 168 -16.24 -1.06 4.61
CA HIS A 168 -17.32 -0.27 5.21
C HIS A 168 -18.26 -1.17 6.01
N SER A 169 -17.85 -1.54 7.22
CA SER A 169 -18.51 -2.58 8.04
C SER A 169 -19.99 -2.31 8.34
N SER A 170 -20.45 -1.06 8.32
CA SER A 170 -21.85 -0.71 8.61
C SER A 170 -22.82 -0.96 7.46
N SER A 171 -22.34 -1.11 6.22
CA SER A 171 -23.20 -1.34 5.05
C SER A 171 -22.91 -2.65 4.31
N ASN A 172 -21.90 -3.39 4.72
CA ASN A 172 -21.55 -4.66 4.09
C ASN A 172 -22.46 -5.75 4.63
N THR A 173 -23.10 -6.47 3.71
CA THR A 173 -24.02 -7.58 4.00
C THR A 173 -23.39 -8.93 3.63
N MET A 174 -22.32 -8.91 2.82
CA MET A 174 -21.52 -10.09 2.52
C MET A 174 -20.27 -10.18 3.40
N LEU A 175 -19.83 -11.40 3.66
CA LEU A 175 -18.62 -11.71 4.43
C LEU A 175 -17.49 -12.15 3.49
N PRO A 176 -16.28 -11.57 3.62
CA PRO A 176 -15.13 -11.99 2.84
C PRO A 176 -14.59 -13.32 3.38
N VAL A 177 -14.27 -14.25 2.48
CA VAL A 177 -13.63 -15.53 2.78
C VAL A 177 -12.33 -15.63 2.01
N GLY A 178 -11.24 -15.85 2.74
CA GLY A 178 -9.89 -15.93 2.21
C GLY A 178 -9.48 -17.34 1.82
N ALA A 179 -8.69 -17.45 0.76
CA ALA A 179 -7.90 -18.62 0.40
C ALA A 179 -6.44 -18.19 0.16
N PRO A 180 -5.45 -18.69 0.92
CA PRO A 180 -5.62 -19.65 2.01
C PRO A 180 -6.47 -19.09 3.16
N ALA A 181 -7.12 -20.01 3.88
CA ALA A 181 -7.95 -19.64 5.01
C ALA A 181 -7.04 -19.08 6.14
N PRO A 182 -7.41 -17.96 6.77
CA PRO A 182 -6.64 -17.43 7.89
C PRO A 182 -6.72 -18.34 9.11
N ASP A 183 -5.62 -18.40 9.88
CA ASP A 183 -5.57 -19.11 11.15
C ASP A 183 -6.44 -18.45 12.22
N SER A 184 -6.57 -17.12 12.18
CA SER A 184 -7.48 -16.37 13.04
C SER A 184 -7.93 -15.07 12.39
N VAL A 185 -9.08 -14.57 12.84
CA VAL A 185 -9.70 -13.35 12.34
C VAL A 185 -10.06 -12.43 13.50
N VAL A 186 -9.70 -11.16 13.39
CA VAL A 186 -10.13 -10.09 14.31
C VAL A 186 -10.85 -9.02 13.49
N VAL A 187 -12.01 -8.57 13.97
CA VAL A 187 -12.80 -7.53 13.32
C VAL A 187 -12.91 -6.34 14.26
N ASP A 188 -12.44 -5.19 13.81
CA ASP A 188 -12.65 -3.89 14.45
C ASP A 188 -13.67 -3.10 13.62
N THR A 189 -14.93 -3.14 14.05
CA THR A 189 -16.04 -2.48 13.36
C THR A 189 -16.01 -0.96 13.52
N VAL A 190 -15.30 -0.43 14.52
CA VAL A 190 -15.14 1.03 14.71
C VAL A 190 -14.10 1.55 13.73
N ALA A 191 -12.99 0.84 13.56
CA ALA A 191 -11.96 1.18 12.58
C ALA A 191 -12.35 0.80 11.14
N GLY A 192 -13.35 -0.07 10.96
CA GLY A 192 -13.72 -0.62 9.65
C GLY A 192 -12.65 -1.55 9.10
N VAL A 193 -12.02 -2.36 9.98
CA VAL A 193 -10.89 -3.22 9.60
C VAL A 193 -11.12 -4.66 10.02
N ARG A 194 -11.00 -5.57 9.05
CA ARG A 194 -10.90 -7.00 9.26
C ARG A 194 -9.45 -7.44 9.11
N ARG A 195 -8.94 -8.15 10.11
CA ARG A 195 -7.55 -8.60 10.20
C ARG A 195 -7.53 -10.12 10.11
N TRP A 196 -6.80 -10.64 9.14
CA TRP A 196 -6.55 -12.05 8.91
C TRP A 196 -5.11 -12.37 9.27
N PHE A 197 -4.91 -13.31 10.19
CA PHE A 197 -3.59 -13.72 10.61
C PHE A 197 -3.27 -15.11 10.09
N TYR A 198 -2.02 -15.30 9.69
CA TYR A 198 -1.47 -16.53 9.14
C TYR A 198 -0.21 -16.89 9.94
N LYS A 199 -0.08 -18.16 10.33
CA LYS A 199 1.12 -18.69 10.98
C LYS A 199 2.28 -18.83 10.00
N GLU A 200 1.95 -19.10 8.74
CA GLU A 200 2.91 -19.20 7.64
C GLU A 200 2.88 -17.95 6.78
N LEU A 201 4.03 -17.61 6.20
CA LEU A 201 4.16 -16.48 5.30
C LEU A 201 3.34 -16.73 4.02
N GLN A 202 2.48 -15.78 3.68
CA GLN A 202 1.68 -15.79 2.46
C GLN A 202 2.25 -14.77 1.47
N ASP A 203 2.24 -15.09 0.18
CA ASP A 203 2.62 -14.16 -0.89
C ASP A 203 1.42 -13.63 -1.69
N SER A 204 0.29 -14.32 -1.58
CA SER A 204 -0.91 -14.11 -2.36
C SER A 204 -2.15 -14.48 -1.56
N VAL A 205 -3.30 -13.96 -1.99
CA VAL A 205 -4.60 -14.28 -1.39
C VAL A 205 -5.68 -14.21 -2.46
N ALA A 206 -6.60 -15.16 -2.41
CA ALA A 206 -7.88 -15.07 -3.10
C ALA A 206 -8.97 -14.74 -2.07
N VAL A 207 -9.87 -13.84 -2.44
CA VAL A 207 -11.03 -13.44 -1.61
C VAL A 207 -12.28 -13.68 -2.42
N ARG A 208 -13.22 -14.40 -1.83
CA ARG A 208 -14.61 -14.54 -2.31
C ARG A 208 -15.56 -13.99 -1.24
N PHE A 209 -16.84 -13.88 -1.57
CA PHE A 209 -17.85 -13.37 -0.64
C PHE A 209 -18.95 -14.39 -0.40
N GLU A 210 -19.44 -14.44 0.84
CA GLU A 210 -20.63 -15.22 1.22
C GLU A 210 -21.72 -14.23 1.64
N ALA A 211 -22.88 -14.32 1.00
CA ALA A 211 -24.04 -13.48 1.31
C ALA A 211 -24.88 -14.11 2.43
N ALA A 212 -25.50 -13.29 3.27
CA ALA A 212 -26.56 -13.74 4.18
C ALA A 212 -27.84 -14.08 3.40
N GLU A 213 -28.61 -15.06 3.88
CA GLU A 213 -29.79 -15.59 3.14
C GLU A 213 -30.91 -14.54 2.92
N ASP A 214 -30.96 -13.48 3.73
CA ASP A 214 -32.07 -12.49 3.76
C ASP A 214 -31.64 -11.03 3.51
N GLU A 215 -30.41 -10.79 3.07
CA GLU A 215 -29.90 -9.43 2.81
C GLU A 215 -29.53 -9.23 1.34
N GLU A 216 -29.80 -8.04 0.80
CA GLU A 216 -29.30 -7.69 -0.54
C GLU A 216 -27.76 -7.75 -0.52
N PRO A 217 -27.11 -8.51 -1.42
CA PRO A 217 -25.67 -8.71 -1.39
C PRO A 217 -24.95 -7.39 -1.67
N GLN A 218 -24.07 -7.01 -0.77
CA GLN A 218 -23.21 -5.84 -0.92
C GLN A 218 -21.91 -6.01 -0.14
N TYR A 219 -20.80 -5.66 -0.80
CA TYR A 219 -19.51 -5.49 -0.15
C TYR A 219 -18.78 -4.27 -0.71
N ILE A 220 -18.30 -3.42 0.19
CA ILE A 220 -17.54 -2.20 -0.07
C ILE A 220 -16.14 -2.39 0.52
N LEU A 221 -15.16 -2.51 -0.37
CA LEU A 221 -13.74 -2.54 -0.05
C LEU A 221 -13.14 -1.15 -0.19
N GLN A 222 -12.46 -0.69 0.86
CA GLN A 222 -11.84 0.64 0.96
C GLN A 222 -10.31 0.60 0.90
N GLY A 223 -9.70 -0.59 0.97
CA GLY A 223 -8.27 -0.78 0.82
C GLY A 223 -7.76 -2.04 1.49
N MET A 224 -6.47 -2.29 1.34
CA MET A 224 -5.81 -3.47 1.90
C MET A 224 -4.43 -3.12 2.43
N GLN A 225 -3.96 -3.88 3.42
CA GLN A 225 -2.60 -3.77 3.93
C GLN A 225 -2.02 -5.17 4.15
N MET A 226 -0.84 -5.39 3.57
CA MET A 226 0.01 -6.56 3.83
C MET A 226 0.97 -6.18 4.95
N VAL A 227 0.98 -6.96 6.03
CA VAL A 227 1.72 -6.67 7.26
C VAL A 227 2.60 -7.87 7.64
N ARG A 228 3.81 -7.57 8.09
CA ARG A 228 4.65 -8.52 8.84
C ARG A 228 4.94 -8.03 10.24
N GLU A 229 5.46 -8.88 11.11
CA GLU A 229 5.80 -8.49 12.48
C GLU A 229 7.16 -7.80 12.58
N GLU A 230 8.09 -8.06 11.65
CA GLU A 230 9.46 -7.58 11.79
C GLU A 230 9.56 -6.05 11.74
N ALA A 231 10.56 -5.53 12.44
CA ALA A 231 10.93 -4.13 12.37
C ALA A 231 11.39 -3.74 10.97
N GLY A 232 11.17 -2.47 10.61
CA GLY A 232 11.54 -1.95 9.31
C GLY A 232 10.77 -0.70 8.90
N LEU A 233 10.68 -0.48 7.59
CA LEU A 233 9.99 0.65 6.99
C LEU A 233 8.79 0.17 6.16
N VAL A 234 7.68 0.88 6.32
CA VAL A 234 6.41 0.62 5.64
C VAL A 234 6.06 1.83 4.80
N TYR A 235 5.85 1.64 3.50
CA TYR A 235 5.52 2.73 2.59
C TYR A 235 4.10 2.61 2.05
N HIS A 236 3.19 3.42 2.58
CA HIS A 236 1.77 3.44 2.20
C HIS A 236 1.57 4.37 1.01
N ALA A 237 1.00 3.87 -0.09
CA ALA A 237 0.75 4.66 -1.29
C ALA A 237 -0.76 4.79 -1.53
N LEU A 238 -1.27 6.02 -1.38
CA LEU A 238 -2.69 6.36 -1.48
C LEU A 238 -2.87 7.32 -2.66
N GLY A 239 -3.06 6.73 -3.83
CA GLY A 239 -3.24 7.48 -5.07
C GLY A 239 -4.68 7.42 -5.57
N VAL A 240 -5.27 8.57 -5.87
CA VAL A 240 -6.56 8.64 -6.57
C VAL A 240 -6.42 9.53 -7.79
N ASN A 241 -6.56 8.95 -8.99
CA ASN A 241 -6.48 9.67 -10.25
C ASN A 241 -7.48 10.82 -10.28
N GLY A 242 -6.98 12.00 -10.66
CA GLY A 242 -7.78 13.23 -10.72
C GLY A 242 -7.96 13.93 -9.37
N ALA A 243 -7.43 13.38 -8.27
CA ALA A 243 -7.43 14.08 -6.99
C ALA A 243 -6.52 15.31 -7.03
N ALA A 244 -6.95 16.37 -6.36
CA ALA A 244 -6.20 17.60 -6.17
C ALA A 244 -6.50 18.14 -4.77
N THR A 245 -5.51 18.74 -4.13
CA THR A 245 -5.71 19.56 -2.94
C THR A 245 -6.24 20.91 -3.39
N LYS A 246 -7.36 21.38 -2.82
CA LYS A 246 -7.78 22.77 -3.03
C LYS A 246 -6.79 23.67 -2.27
N SER A 247 -6.06 24.50 -3.01
CA SER A 247 -5.27 25.62 -2.48
C SER A 247 -6.16 26.84 -2.24
#